data_AF-A0A951HC46-F1
#
_entry.id   AF-A0A951HC46-F1
#
_cell.length_a   1.000
_cell.length_b   1.000
_cell.length_c   1.000
_cell.angle_alpha   90.00
_cell.angle_beta   90.00
_cell.angle_gamma   90.00
#
_symmetry.space_group_name_H-M   'P 1'
#
loop_
_entity.id
_entity.type
_entity.pdbx_description
1 polymer ?
#
loop_
_entity_poly.entity_id
_entity_poly.type
_entity_poly.pdbx_seq_one_letter_code
_entity_poly.pdbx_strand_id
1 'polypeptide(L)'
;MSRIAGSGRDVAIWGLRRQTVPIASTLAASLLDVLPIVATTPLVPDFAYLALLAWRLLRPELWTAQMALPLGLLNDLIAGHPLGQSMALWTITFLVFDLVDAR
;
A
#
# COMPACT_ATOMS: atom_id res chain seq x y z
N MET A 1 -20.82 3.31 -34.29
CA MET A 1 -20.20 2.65 -33.11
C MET A 1 -18.68 2.76 -33.24
N SER A 2 -18.14 3.94 -32.94
CA SER A 2 -16.72 4.26 -33.16
C SER A 2 -15.93 3.93 -31.90
N ARG A 3 -15.06 2.93 -31.98
CA ARG A 3 -14.12 2.54 -30.93
C ARG A 3 -13.13 3.67 -30.73
N ILE A 4 -13.19 4.31 -29.56
CA ILE A 4 -12.14 5.18 -29.05
C ILE A 4 -10.97 4.26 -28.68
N ALA A 5 -10.13 3.96 -29.66
CA ALA A 5 -8.79 3.46 -29.38
C ALA A 5 -8.04 4.62 -28.74
N GLY A 6 -7.98 4.64 -27.40
CA GLY A 6 -7.07 5.54 -26.69
C GLY A 6 -5.69 5.38 -27.30
N SER A 7 -5.03 6.49 -27.60
CA SER A 7 -3.66 6.50 -28.12
C SER A 7 -2.80 5.60 -27.23
N GLY A 8 -1.81 4.89 -27.78
CA GLY A 8 -0.91 4.06 -26.96
C GLY A 8 -0.30 4.82 -25.77
N ARG A 9 -0.19 6.14 -25.89
CA ARG A 9 0.17 7.06 -24.79
C ARG A 9 -0.92 7.12 -23.72
N ASP A 10 -2.19 7.27 -24.08
CA ASP A 10 -3.32 7.28 -23.15
C ASP A 10 -3.31 6.00 -22.31
N VAL A 11 -3.24 4.83 -22.95
CA VAL A 11 -3.23 3.53 -22.27
C VAL A 11 -2.07 3.44 -21.27
N ALA A 12 -0.89 3.94 -21.63
CA ALA A 12 0.26 4.00 -20.72
C ALA A 12 0.03 4.94 -19.52
N ILE A 13 -0.58 6.12 -19.73
CA ILE A 13 -0.87 7.06 -18.64
C ILE A 13 -1.92 6.47 -17.68
N TRP A 14 -2.95 5.79 -18.20
CA TRP A 14 -3.93 5.08 -17.37
C TRP A 14 -3.28 3.93 -16.59
N GLY A 15 -2.34 3.20 -17.19
CA GLY A 15 -1.58 2.13 -16.52
C GLY A 15 -0.73 2.67 -15.37
N LEU A 16 0.05 3.73 -15.63
CA LEU A 16 0.89 4.36 -14.61
C LEU A 16 0.06 4.88 -13.44
N ARG A 17 -1.04 5.58 -13.73
CA ARG A 17 -1.91 6.15 -12.70
C ARG A 17 -2.54 5.06 -11.81
N ARG A 18 -2.84 3.89 -12.36
CA ARG A 18 -3.36 2.74 -11.58
C ARG A 18 -2.34 2.22 -10.57
N GLN A 19 -1.05 2.29 -10.87
CA GLN A 19 0.00 1.80 -9.97
C GLN A 19 0.44 2.86 -8.95
N THR A 20 0.47 4.14 -9.34
CA THR A 20 0.89 5.22 -8.44
C THR A 20 -0.15 5.58 -7.39
N VAL A 21 -1.45 5.50 -7.70
CA VAL A 21 -2.53 5.88 -6.76
C VAL A 21 -2.49 5.06 -5.46
N PRO A 22 -2.39 3.71 -5.50
CA PRO A 22 -2.26 2.90 -4.28
C PRO A 22 -1.03 3.25 -3.44
N ILE A 23 0.12 3.48 -4.10
CA ILE A 23 1.39 3.80 -3.44
C ILE A 23 1.28 5.14 -2.74
N ALA A 24 0.84 6.17 -3.47
CA ALA A 24 0.73 7.52 -2.95
C ALA A 24 -0.28 7.63 -1.80
N SER A 25 -1.42 6.95 -1.89
CA SER A 25 -2.43 6.96 -0.83
C SER A 25 -1.99 6.17 0.41
N THR A 26 -1.22 5.10 0.25
CA THR A 26 -0.63 4.36 1.39
C THR A 26 0.39 5.22 2.13
N LEU A 27 1.30 5.87 1.40
CA LEU A 27 2.26 6.81 1.99
C LEU A 27 1.57 8.03 2.62
N ALA A 28 0.51 8.54 2.01
CA ALA A 28 -0.28 9.61 2.59
C ALA A 28 -0.96 9.17 3.90
N ALA A 29 -1.40 7.91 4.00
CA ALA A 29 -1.93 7.36 5.23
C ALA A 29 -0.85 7.18 6.30
N SER A 30 0.41 6.83 5.95
CA SER A 30 1.54 6.80 6.90
C SER A 30 1.79 8.15 7.57
N LEU A 31 1.50 9.26 6.88
CA LEU A 31 1.67 10.60 7.47
C LEU A 31 0.69 10.89 8.61
N LEU A 32 -0.39 10.10 8.75
CA LEU A 32 -1.31 10.23 9.87
C LEU A 32 -0.66 9.81 11.20
N ASP A 33 0.34 8.94 11.16
CA ASP A 33 1.07 8.49 12.36
C ASP A 33 1.98 9.60 12.93
N VAL A 34 2.28 10.64 12.13
CA VAL A 34 3.07 11.81 12.54
C VAL A 34 2.24 12.82 13.34
N LEU A 35 0.90 12.67 13.36
CA LEU A 35 0.05 13.58 14.11
C LEU A 35 0.36 13.51 15.61
N PRO A 36 0.38 14.65 16.34
CA PRO A 36 0.73 14.70 17.76
C PRO A 36 -0.44 14.21 18.63
N ILE A 37 -0.83 12.94 18.45
CA ILE A 37 -1.88 12.29 19.22
C ILE A 37 -1.25 11.70 20.48
N VAL A 38 -1.46 12.38 21.61
CA VAL A 38 -0.98 11.89 22.91
C VAL A 38 -1.98 10.88 23.46
N ALA A 39 -1.69 9.59 23.28
CA ALA A 39 -2.45 8.50 23.86
C ALA A 39 -1.56 7.66 24.79
N THR A 40 -2.07 7.26 25.95
CA THR A 40 -1.35 6.39 26.90
C THR A 40 -1.41 4.90 26.51
N THR A 41 -2.18 4.58 25.48
CA THR A 41 -2.40 3.24 24.94
C THR A 41 -2.46 3.31 23.42
N PRO A 42 -2.07 2.25 22.69
CA PRO A 42 -2.25 2.18 21.24
C PRO A 42 -3.74 2.11 20.89
N LEU A 43 -4.37 3.28 20.75
CA LEU A 43 -5.81 3.41 20.46
C LEU A 43 -6.09 3.40 18.96
N VAL A 44 -5.16 3.94 18.16
CA VAL A 44 -5.30 4.07 16.71
C VAL A 44 -4.57 2.94 16.00
N PRO A 45 -5.19 2.31 14.98
CA PRO A 45 -4.49 1.36 14.13
C PRO A 45 -3.53 2.10 13.19
N ASP A 46 -2.53 1.38 12.66
CA ASP A 46 -1.67 1.87 11.58
C ASP A 46 -2.52 2.09 10.32
N PHE A 47 -2.77 3.36 9.99
CA PHE A 47 -3.63 3.74 8.86
C PHE A 47 -3.01 3.37 7.52
N ALA A 48 -1.68 3.37 7.41
CA ALA A 48 -0.99 2.97 6.20
C ALA A 48 -1.18 1.49 5.93
N TYR A 49 -1.10 0.66 6.96
CA TYR A 49 -1.38 -0.76 6.86
C TYR A 49 -2.83 -1.02 6.42
N LEU A 50 -3.80 -0.29 6.99
CA LEU A 50 -5.20 -0.38 6.56
C LEU A 50 -5.41 0.04 5.10
N ALA A 51 -4.76 1.12 4.66
CA ALA A 51 -4.82 1.57 3.26
C ALA A 51 -4.21 0.52 2.32
N LEU A 52 -3.06 -0.04 2.69
CA LEU A 52 -2.40 -1.11 1.94
C LEU A 52 -3.29 -2.36 1.81
N LEU A 53 -3.96 -2.77 2.88
CA LEU A 53 -4.93 -3.87 2.86
C LEU A 53 -6.13 -3.55 1.96
N ALA A 54 -6.70 -2.35 2.07
CA ALA A 54 -7.82 -1.94 1.24
C ALA A 54 -7.46 -2.03 -0.25
N TRP A 55 -6.28 -1.57 -0.65
CA TRP A 55 -5.80 -1.68 -2.03
C TRP A 55 -5.57 -3.12 -2.47
N ARG A 56 -4.95 -3.96 -1.63
CA ARG A 56 -4.72 -5.38 -1.94
C ARG A 56 -6.03 -6.15 -2.12
N LEU A 57 -7.07 -5.80 -1.38
CA LEU A 57 -8.41 -6.41 -1.51
C LEU A 57 -9.20 -5.88 -2.71
N LEU A 58 -9.08 -4.59 -3.05
CA LEU A 58 -9.77 -3.99 -4.21
C LEU A 58 -9.16 -4.41 -5.55
N ARG A 59 -7.84 -4.60 -5.58
CA ARG A 59 -7.04 -4.80 -6.79
C ARG A 59 -5.84 -5.72 -6.51
N PRO A 60 -6.07 -7.03 -6.35
CA PRO A 60 -5.01 -7.99 -6.01
C PRO A 60 -3.88 -8.04 -7.04
N GLU A 61 -4.21 -7.82 -8.32
CA GLU A 61 -3.27 -7.90 -9.45
C GLU A 61 -2.24 -6.76 -9.50
N LEU A 62 -2.43 -5.68 -8.73
CA LEU A 62 -1.58 -4.49 -8.87
C LEU A 62 -0.23 -4.61 -8.16
N TRP A 63 -0.13 -5.41 -7.10
CA TRP A 63 1.01 -5.40 -6.20
C TRP A 63 1.52 -6.81 -5.88
N THR A 64 2.82 -7.01 -6.06
CA THR A 64 3.54 -8.20 -5.60
C THR A 64 4.00 -8.03 -4.16
N ALA A 65 4.31 -9.14 -3.46
CA ALA A 65 4.87 -9.11 -2.12
C ALA A 65 6.17 -8.28 -1.99
N GLN A 66 6.91 -8.11 -3.09
CA GLN A 66 8.11 -7.28 -3.16
C GLN A 66 7.83 -5.79 -2.96
N MET A 67 6.61 -5.31 -3.27
CA MET A 67 6.23 -3.90 -3.07
C MET A 67 5.92 -3.59 -1.60
N ALA A 68 5.47 -4.58 -0.83
CA ALA A 68 5.20 -4.42 0.58
C ALA A 68 6.47 -4.15 1.41
N LEU A 69 7.62 -4.71 0.99
CA LEU A 69 8.91 -4.54 1.69
C LEU A 69 9.41 -3.08 1.72
N PRO A 70 9.61 -2.38 0.57
CA PRO A 70 10.06 -0.99 0.57
C PRO A 70 9.02 -0.03 1.15
N LEU A 71 7.73 -0.31 0.95
CA LEU A 71 6.66 0.50 1.52
C LEU A 71 6.61 0.39 3.04
N GLY A 72 6.79 -0.81 3.60
CA GLY A 72 6.88 -1.02 5.04
C GLY A 72 8.11 -0.34 5.64
N LEU A 73 9.23 -0.29 4.92
CA LEU A 73 10.43 0.42 5.38
C LEU A 73 10.16 1.92 5.49
N LEU A 74 9.51 2.49 4.47
CA LEU A 74 9.12 3.90 4.49
C LEU A 74 8.15 4.18 5.65
N ASN A 75 7.21 3.28 5.92
CA ASN A 75 6.32 3.42 7.07
C ASN A 75 7.06 3.39 8.40
N ASP A 76 8.00 2.46 8.59
CA ASP A 76 8.82 2.40 9.81
C ASP A 76 9.59 3.71 10.03
N LEU A 77 10.11 4.31 8.95
CA LEU A 77 10.82 5.59 9.00
C LEU A 77 9.90 6.79 9.26
N ILE A 78 8.69 6.80 8.68
CA ILE A 78 7.73 7.90 8.82
C ILE A 78 7.05 7.87 10.19
N ALA A 79 6.55 6.71 10.61
CA ALA A 79 5.83 6.51 11.86
C ALA A 79 6.77 6.40 13.08
N GLY A 80 8.07 6.21 12.85
CA GLY A 80 9.05 6.01 13.92
C GLY A 80 8.92 4.65 14.61
N HIS A 81 8.33 3.67 13.94
CA HIS A 81 8.28 2.29 14.42
C HIS A 81 9.69 1.67 14.45
N PRO A 82 9.91 0.62 15.26
CA PRO A 82 11.13 -0.17 15.16
C PRO A 82 11.37 -0.62 13.72
N LEU A 83 12.57 -0.37 13.20
CA LEU A 83 12.92 -0.74 11.83
C LEU A 83 12.66 -2.23 11.59
N GLY A 84 11.92 -2.53 10.53
CA GLY A 84 11.57 -3.89 10.15
C GLY A 84 10.19 -4.33 10.65
N GLN A 85 9.53 -3.58 11.54
CA GLN A 85 8.21 -3.93 12.06
C GLN A 85 7.17 -3.93 10.95
N SER A 86 6.99 -2.79 10.28
CA SER A 86 6.03 -2.66 9.18
C SER A 86 6.52 -3.42 7.95
N MET A 87 7.84 -3.41 7.67
CA MET A 87 8.41 -4.23 6.59
C MET A 87 8.00 -5.70 6.72
N ALA A 88 8.26 -6.32 7.88
CA ALA A 88 7.98 -7.73 8.09
C ALA A 88 6.48 -7.99 8.06
N LEU A 89 5.68 -7.19 8.78
CA LEU A 89 4.23 -7.38 8.85
C LEU A 89 3.58 -7.29 7.47
N TRP A 90 3.92 -6.27 6.68
CA TRP A 90 3.29 -6.02 5.38
C TRP A 90 3.71 -7.10 4.38
N THR A 91 4.99 -7.47 4.36
CA THR A 91 5.49 -8.54 3.49
C THR A 91 4.87 -9.90 3.85
N ILE A 92 4.84 -10.28 5.13
CA ILE A 92 4.21 -11.54 5.57
C ILE A 92 2.75 -11.56 5.15
N THR A 93 2.04 -10.45 5.34
CA THR A 93 0.63 -10.35 4.95
C THR A 93 0.43 -10.58 3.46
N PHE A 94 1.28 -10.00 2.62
CA PHE A 94 1.20 -10.20 1.17
C PHE A 94 1.50 -11.64 0.77
N LEU A 95 2.51 -12.26 1.40
CA LEU A 95 2.80 -13.68 1.18
C LEU A 95 1.64 -14.58 1.59
N VAL A 96 0.93 -14.25 2.68
CA VAL A 96 -0.29 -14.96 3.09
C VAL A 96 -1.40 -14.79 2.07
N PHE A 97 -1.63 -13.57 1.56
CA PHE A 97 -2.61 -13.35 0.49
C PHE A 97 -2.25 -14.13 -0.77
N ASP A 98 -0.99 -14.10 -1.20
CA ASP A 98 -0.53 -14.82 -2.38
C ASP A 98 -0.72 -16.33 -2.21
N LEU A 99 -0.49 -16.86 -0.99
CA LEU A 99 -0.74 -18.27 -0.67
C LEU A 99 -2.23 -18.63 -0.71
N VAL A 100 -3.10 -17.74 -0.22
CA VAL A 100 -4.55 -17.94 -0.23
C VAL A 100 -5.10 -17.84 -1.65
N ASP A 101 -4.63 -16.88 -2.45
CA ASP A 101 -5.04 -16.67 -3.84
C ASP A 101 -4.55 -17.80 -4.77
N ALA A 102 -3.45 -18.48 -4.41
CA ALA A 102 -2.92 -19.62 -5.15
C ALA A 102 -3.71 -20.93 -4.97
N ARG A 103 -4.70 -20.95 -4.07
CA ARG A 103 -5.50 -22.14 -3.74
C ARG A 103 -6.87 -22.14 -4.41
#